data_AF-A0A5C8BMA2-F1
#
_entry.id   AF-A0A5C8BMA2-F1
#
_cell.length_a   1.000
_cell.length_b   1.000
_cell.length_c   1.000
_cell.angle_alpha   90.00
_cell.angle_beta   90.00
_cell.angle_gamma   90.00
#
_symmetry.space_group_name_H-M   'P 1'
#
loop_
_entity.id
_entity.type
_entity.pdbx_description
1 polymer ?
#
loop_
_entity_poly.entity_id
_entity_poly.type
_entity_poly.pdbx_seq_one_letter_code
_entity_poly.pdbx_strand_id
1 'polypeptide(L)'
;MSKPNNDVINGVSERKKTLKKALVYAVLVALVFASAMLVVFQVFEYRHDYRELSSYMREKDDLNAEWGRLLIEQQTFGATAQIGSRAVTQLRMFSPPAAQTVVISIPTTSEQDK
;
A
#
# COMPACT_ATOMS: atom_id res chain seq x y z
N MET A 1 -51.61 57.55 42.96
CA MET A 1 -51.67 56.84 41.66
C MET A 1 -50.34 56.13 41.45
N SER A 2 -50.19 54.92 42.00
CA SER A 2 -48.96 54.12 41.90
C SER A 2 -48.90 53.52 40.49
N LYS A 3 -47.79 53.68 39.77
CA LYS A 3 -47.54 53.01 38.48
C LYS A 3 -46.72 51.75 38.76
N PRO A 4 -47.28 50.54 38.57
CA PRO A 4 -46.49 49.33 38.64
C PRO A 4 -46.55 48.62 37.30
N ASN A 5 -45.64 48.87 36.35
CA ASN A 5 -45.62 47.97 35.17
C ASN A 5 -44.42 47.99 34.22
N ASN A 6 -43.28 48.63 34.50
CA ASN A 6 -42.15 48.56 33.55
C ASN A 6 -41.01 47.66 34.06
N ASP A 7 -40.71 47.69 35.36
CA ASP A 7 -39.55 46.97 35.92
C ASP A 7 -39.79 45.45 36.00
N VAL A 8 -41.03 45.05 36.29
CA VAL A 8 -41.44 43.63 36.33
C VAL A 8 -41.43 43.02 34.92
N ILE A 9 -41.87 43.77 33.92
CA ILE A 9 -41.90 43.34 32.52
C ILE A 9 -40.48 43.20 31.96
N ASN A 10 -39.58 44.12 32.29
CA ASN A 10 -38.18 44.06 31.92
C ASN A 10 -37.46 42.86 32.56
N GLY A 11 -37.71 42.57 33.85
CA GLY A 11 -37.11 41.42 34.53
C GLY A 11 -37.56 40.04 34.00
N VAL A 12 -38.77 39.94 33.43
CA VAL A 12 -39.23 38.72 32.74
C VAL A 12 -38.56 38.58 31.36
N SER A 13 -38.36 39.68 30.64
CA SER A 13 -37.68 39.69 29.33
C SER A 13 -36.21 39.28 29.43
N GLU A 14 -35.48 39.81 30.42
CA GLU A 14 -34.06 39.47 30.64
C GLU A 14 -33.85 38.01 31.10
N ARG A 15 -34.79 37.45 31.89
CA ARG A 15 -34.81 36.00 32.18
C ARG A 15 -35.05 35.15 30.93
N LYS A 16 -35.96 35.56 30.04
CA LYS A 16 -36.16 34.86 28.76
C LYS A 16 -34.93 34.93 27.85
N LYS A 17 -34.23 36.07 27.80
CA LYS A 17 -32.97 36.21 27.03
C LYS A 17 -31.87 35.31 27.56
N THR A 18 -31.66 35.25 28.87
CA THR A 18 -30.61 34.42 29.48
C THR A 18 -30.88 32.93 29.25
N LEU A 19 -32.14 32.49 29.35
CA LEU A 19 -32.54 31.13 29.00
C LEU A 19 -32.30 30.81 27.52
N LYS A 20 -32.63 31.73 26.60
CA LYS A 20 -32.34 31.56 25.17
C LYS A 20 -30.84 31.45 24.90
N LYS A 21 -30.02 32.29 25.54
CA LYS A 21 -28.54 32.21 25.42
C LYS A 21 -28.02 30.88 25.95
N ALA A 22 -28.48 30.42 27.12
CA ALA A 22 -28.09 29.14 27.69
C ALA A 22 -28.47 27.97 26.76
N LEU A 23 -29.66 28.00 26.17
CA LEU A 23 -30.09 27.00 25.18
C LEU A 23 -29.16 26.98 23.96
N VAL A 24 -28.80 28.15 23.42
CA VAL A 24 -27.87 28.25 22.28
C VAL A 24 -26.50 27.66 22.62
N TYR A 25 -25.95 27.99 23.80
CA TYR A 25 -24.68 27.41 24.23
C TYR A 25 -24.76 25.88 24.41
N ALA A 26 -25.85 25.37 25.00
CA ALA A 26 -26.05 23.94 25.16
C ALA A 26 -26.10 23.20 23.80
N VAL A 27 -26.81 23.76 22.82
CA VAL A 27 -26.87 23.20 21.46
C VAL A 27 -25.50 23.23 20.79
N LEU A 28 -24.75 24.33 20.96
CA LEU A 28 -23.42 24.46 20.36
C LEU A 28 -22.44 23.44 20.93
N VAL A 29 -22.45 23.23 22.25
CA VAL A 29 -21.65 22.18 22.92
C VAL A 29 -22.06 20.79 22.44
N ALA A 30 -23.36 20.52 22.32
CA ALA A 30 -23.86 19.24 21.82
C ALA A 30 -23.39 18.97 20.37
N LEU A 31 -23.42 19.99 19.50
CA LEU A 31 -22.93 19.87 18.12
C LEU A 31 -21.43 19.58 18.05
N VAL A 32 -20.63 20.24 18.88
CA VAL A 32 -19.18 19.98 18.95
C VAL A 32 -18.92 18.55 19.42
N PHE A 33 -19.65 18.08 20.43
CA PHE A 33 -19.51 16.73 20.96
C PHE A 33 -19.93 15.67 19.93
N ALA A 34 -21.04 15.90 19.23
CA ALA A 34 -21.50 15.04 18.15
C ALA A 34 -20.47 14.98 17.00
N SER A 35 -19.89 16.12 16.60
CA SER A 35 -18.82 16.17 15.60
C SER A 35 -17.60 15.35 16.03
N ALA A 36 -17.16 15.50 17.27
CA ALA A 36 -16.04 14.72 17.81
C ALA A 36 -16.33 13.22 17.79
N MET A 37 -17.53 12.79 18.19
CA MET A 37 -17.93 11.37 18.13
C MET A 37 -17.96 10.87 16.68
N LEU A 38 -18.53 11.63 15.74
CA LEU A 38 -18.62 11.24 14.33
C LEU A 38 -17.24 11.01 13.71
N VAL A 39 -16.28 11.90 13.98
CA VAL A 39 -14.90 11.75 13.48
C VAL A 39 -14.26 10.47 14.02
N VAL A 40 -14.46 10.14 15.30
CA VAL A 40 -13.94 8.90 15.90
C VAL A 40 -14.55 7.66 15.24
N PHE A 41 -15.87 7.65 15.03
CA PHE A 41 -16.54 6.56 14.32
C PHE A 41 -16.03 6.42 12.89
N GLN A 42 -15.89 7.52 12.15
CA GLN A 42 -15.37 7.50 10.79
C GLN A 42 -13.95 6.92 10.73
N VAL A 43 -13.07 7.28 11.67
CA VAL A 43 -11.70 6.73 11.72
C VAL A 43 -11.70 5.24 12.06
N PHE A 44 -12.59 4.80 12.95
CA PHE A 44 -12.72 3.39 13.30
C PHE A 44 -13.17 2.56 12.08
N GLU A 45 -14.25 2.99 11.43
CA GLU A 45 -14.78 2.33 10.23
C GLU A 45 -13.74 2.29 9.11
N TYR A 46 -13.07 3.42 8.88
CA TYR A 46 -11.99 3.52 7.90
C TYR A 46 -10.88 2.50 8.16
N ARG A 47 -10.46 2.30 9.42
CA ARG A 47 -9.44 1.30 9.76
C ARG A 47 -9.93 -0.13 9.58
N HIS A 48 -11.22 -0.37 9.77
CA HIS A 48 -11.83 -1.68 9.58
C HIS A 48 -11.88 -2.04 8.09
N ASP A 49 -12.48 -1.18 7.27
CA ASP A 49 -12.64 -1.38 5.82
C ASP A 49 -11.28 -1.43 5.11
N TYR A 50 -10.32 -0.62 5.57
CA TYR A 50 -8.97 -0.62 5.00
C TYR A 50 -8.23 -1.94 5.22
N ARG A 51 -8.58 -2.72 6.25
CA ARG A 51 -7.93 -4.00 6.53
C ARG A 51 -8.24 -5.03 5.44
N GLU A 52 -9.50 -5.12 5.03
CA GLU A 52 -9.93 -6.03 3.96
C GLU A 52 -9.37 -5.59 2.59
N LEU A 53 -9.42 -4.29 2.29
CA LEU A 53 -8.78 -3.77 1.08
C LEU A 53 -7.27 -4.08 1.06
N SER A 54 -6.60 -3.93 2.21
CA SER A 54 -5.17 -4.20 2.34
C SER A 54 -4.83 -5.68 2.15
N SER A 55 -5.70 -6.62 2.51
CA SER A 55 -5.44 -8.05 2.26
C SER A 55 -5.52 -8.38 0.77
N TYR A 56 -6.55 -7.90 0.06
CA TYR A 56 -6.65 -8.13 -1.39
C TYR A 56 -5.50 -7.49 -2.17
N MET A 57 -5.03 -6.31 -1.74
CA MET A 57 -3.85 -5.69 -2.34
C MET A 57 -2.60 -6.54 -2.19
N ARG A 58 -2.37 -7.14 -1.02
CA ARG A 58 -1.22 -8.03 -0.79
C ARG A 58 -1.29 -9.29 -1.65
N GLU A 59 -2.47 -9.90 -1.75
CA GLU A 59 -2.67 -11.09 -2.59
C GLU A 59 -2.41 -10.76 -4.07
N LYS A 60 -2.93 -9.64 -4.56
CA LYS A 60 -2.66 -9.15 -5.92
C LYS A 60 -1.16 -8.94 -6.16
N ASP A 61 -0.45 -8.38 -5.19
CA ASP A 61 0.98 -8.10 -5.33
C ASP A 61 1.81 -9.38 -5.35
N ASP A 62 1.43 -10.40 -4.56
CA ASP A 62 2.05 -11.73 -4.56
C ASP A 62 1.85 -12.43 -5.91
N LEU A 63 0.62 -12.45 -6.43
CA LEU A 63 0.31 -13.00 -7.76
C LEU A 63 1.10 -12.29 -8.87
N ASN A 64 1.25 -10.96 -8.80
CA ASN A 64 2.03 -10.21 -9.78
C ASN A 64 3.52 -10.57 -9.72
N ALA A 65 4.06 -10.82 -8.53
CA ALA A 65 5.45 -11.25 -8.36
C ALA A 65 5.66 -12.64 -8.98
N GLU A 66 4.74 -13.58 -8.73
CA GLU A 66 4.77 -14.90 -9.35
C GLU A 66 4.65 -14.83 -10.87
N TRP A 67 3.71 -14.02 -11.37
CA TRP A 67 3.56 -13.80 -12.82
C TRP A 67 4.82 -13.23 -13.46
N GLY A 68 5.46 -12.25 -12.80
CA GLY A 68 6.73 -11.68 -13.25
C GLY A 68 7.83 -12.74 -13.34
N ARG A 69 7.91 -13.62 -12.35
CA ARG A 69 8.84 -14.75 -12.35
C ARG A 69 8.55 -15.73 -13.49
N LEU A 70 7.29 -16.13 -13.66
CA LEU A 70 6.88 -17.03 -14.75
C LEU A 70 7.18 -16.45 -16.13
N LEU A 71 7.01 -15.14 -16.32
CA LEU A 71 7.34 -14.48 -17.57
C LEU A 71 8.83 -14.55 -17.89
N ILE A 72 9.70 -14.38 -16.88
CA ILE A 72 11.15 -14.52 -17.04
C ILE A 72 11.52 -15.98 -17.36
N GLU A 73 10.90 -16.94 -16.68
CA GLU A 73 11.07 -18.36 -16.98
C GLU A 73 10.67 -18.65 -18.44
N GLN A 74 9.52 -18.18 -18.89
CA GLN A 74 9.04 -18.35 -20.28
C GLN A 74 9.98 -17.71 -21.31
N GLN A 75 10.45 -16.48 -21.06
CA GLN A 75 11.40 -15.81 -21.95
C GLN A 75 12.73 -16.58 -22.03
N THR A 76 13.19 -17.15 -20.92
CA THR A 76 14.41 -17.96 -20.87
C THR A 76 14.25 -19.28 -21.64
N PHE A 77 13.10 -19.95 -21.53
CA PHE A 77 12.79 -21.16 -22.28
C PHE A 77 12.68 -20.91 -23.79
N GLY A 78 12.06 -19.80 -24.21
CA GLY A 78 11.87 -19.46 -25.62
C GLY A 78 13.16 -18.96 -26.31
N ALA A 79 13.99 -18.19 -25.62
CA ALA A 79 15.21 -17.62 -26.19
C ALA A 79 16.34 -18.66 -26.32
N THR A 80 16.59 -19.48 -25.29
CA THR A 80 17.73 -20.42 -25.26
C THR A 80 17.65 -21.47 -26.37
N ALA A 81 16.47 -22.08 -26.58
CA ALA A 81 16.27 -23.07 -27.64
C ALA A 81 16.44 -22.46 -29.05
N GLN A 82 15.98 -21.21 -29.25
CA GLN A 82 16.15 -20.53 -30.54
C GLN A 82 17.60 -20.09 -30.80
N ILE A 83 18.35 -19.67 -29.77
CA ILE A 83 19.76 -19.30 -29.92
C ILE A 83 20.59 -20.51 -30.38
N GLY A 84 20.40 -21.68 -29.78
CA GLY A 84 21.09 -22.91 -30.19
C GLY A 84 20.78 -23.31 -31.64
N SER A 85 19.50 -23.27 -32.02
CA SER A 85 19.08 -23.55 -33.41
C SER A 85 19.70 -22.56 -34.41
N ARG A 86 19.68 -21.25 -34.11
CA ARG A 86 20.31 -20.23 -34.97
C ARG A 86 21.83 -20.38 -35.05
N ALA A 87 22.50 -20.73 -33.96
CA ALA A 87 23.94 -20.98 -33.97
C ALA A 87 24.33 -22.13 -34.91
N VAL A 88 23.56 -23.22 -34.91
CA VAL A 88 23.80 -24.35 -35.81
C VAL A 88 23.40 -24.02 -37.25
N THR A 89 22.22 -23.42 -37.47
CA THR A 89 21.66 -23.23 -38.82
C THR A 89 22.25 -22.03 -39.56
N GLN A 90 22.45 -20.90 -38.89
CA GLN A 90 22.93 -19.65 -39.50
C GLN A 90 24.44 -19.51 -39.40
N LEU A 91 25.01 -19.82 -38.23
CA LEU A 91 26.45 -19.67 -37.96
C LEU A 91 27.25 -20.95 -38.23
N ARG A 92 26.57 -22.06 -38.59
CA ARG A 92 27.19 -23.38 -38.83
C ARG A 92 28.08 -23.84 -37.67
N MET A 93 27.73 -23.46 -36.45
CA MET A 93 28.46 -23.93 -35.27
C MET A 93 28.20 -25.42 -35.08
N PHE A 94 29.27 -26.19 -34.88
CA PHE A 94 29.24 -27.61 -34.57
C PHE A 94 30.16 -27.87 -33.39
N SER A 95 29.85 -28.90 -32.59
CA SER A 95 30.74 -29.33 -31.52
C SER A 95 31.90 -30.13 -32.14
N PRO A 96 33.16 -29.75 -31.89
CA PRO A 96 34.30 -30.44 -32.48
C PRO A 96 34.39 -31.89 -31.95
N PRO A 97 34.64 -32.88 -32.82
CA PRO A 97 34.81 -34.26 -32.41
C PRO A 97 36.06 -34.46 -31.54
N ALA A 98 36.09 -35.54 -30.75
CA ALA A 98 37.16 -35.81 -29.78
C ALA A 98 38.59 -35.75 -30.36
N ALA A 99 38.75 -36.09 -31.65
CA ALA A 99 40.03 -36.01 -32.36
C ALA A 99 40.60 -34.58 -32.51
N GLN A 100 39.77 -33.55 -32.35
CA GLN A 100 40.14 -32.14 -32.46
C GLN A 100 40.12 -31.40 -31.11
N THR A 101 39.93 -32.12 -30.00
CA THR A 101 39.91 -31.55 -28.65
C THR A 101 41.23 -31.83 -27.93
N VAL A 102 41.92 -30.77 -27.49
CA VAL A 102 43.16 -30.87 -26.70
C VAL A 102 42.88 -30.38 -25.28
N VAL A 103 43.09 -31.24 -24.28
CA VAL A 103 42.97 -30.87 -22.87
C VAL A 103 44.32 -30.37 -22.38
N ILE A 104 44.38 -29.10 -22.00
CA ILE A 104 45.57 -28.49 -21.41
C ILE A 104 45.38 -28.50 -19.90
N SER A 105 46.14 -29.34 -19.20
CA SER A 105 46.28 -29.19 -17.75
C SER A 105 47.19 -28.01 -17.47
N ILE A 106 46.64 -26.96 -16.85
CA ILE A 106 47.46 -25.92 -16.22
C ILE A 106 48.48 -26.61 -15.31
N PRO A 107 49.77 -26.25 -15.39
CA PRO A 107 50.78 -26.85 -14.53
C PRO A 107 50.39 -26.55 -13.09
N THR A 108 49.90 -27.57 -12.39
CA THR A 108 49.90 -27.55 -10.92
C THR A 108 51.37 -27.46 -10.56
N THR A 109 51.80 -26.27 -10.13
CA THR A 109 53.08 -26.09 -9.44
C THR A 109 53.05 -27.04 -8.25
N SER A 110 53.59 -28.23 -8.45
CA SER A 110 54.00 -29.14 -7.39
C SER A 110 55.32 -28.61 -6.87
N GLU A 111 55.30 -28.21 -5.60
CA GLU A 111 56.51 -27.94 -4.80
C GLU A 111 57.59 -28.99 -5.02
N GLN A 112 58.85 -28.56 -5.01
CA GLN A 112 60.02 -29.16 -4.33
C GLN A 112 61.28 -28.54 -4.94
N ASP A 113 62.37 -28.30 -4.23
CA ASP A 113 62.77 -28.20 -2.83
C ASP A 113 64.29 -27.94 -2.96
N LYS A 114 64.83 -27.11 -2.06
CA LYS A 114 66.26 -26.79 -1.82
C LYS A 114 67.03 -25.88 -2.78
#